data_AF-A0A9E5RBF2-F1
#
_entry.id   AF-A0A9E5RBF2-F1
#
_cell.length_a   1.000
_cell.length_b   1.000
_cell.length_c   1.000
_cell.angle_alpha   90.00
_cell.angle_beta   90.00
_cell.angle_gamma   90.00
#
_symmetry.space_group_name_H-M   'P 1'
#
loop_
_entity.id
_entity.type
_entity.pdbx_description
1 polymer ?
#
loop_
_entity_poly.entity_id
_entity_poly.type
_entity_poly.pdbx_seq_one_letter_code
_entity_poly.pdbx_strand_id
1 'polypeptide(L)'
;MVSERSQQTPTVKALSQRDAWSGAQHVWTDIAPINSQARERLGYPTQKPLPLLERIISLSSNPGDVVLDPFCGCGTALAAAQKLGRAWVGIDITHLSVALMKYRLQDMFELTPKADYAVLGEPADLEGARQLAQENRYQFQFWALSLLQAQPLGGEPASREGKKRQRSRD
;
A
#
# COMPACT_ATOMS: atom_id res chain seq x y z
N MET A 1 18.17 -27.98 -7.53
CA MET A 1 19.15 -27.10 -6.85
C MET A 1 18.41 -25.86 -6.39
N VAL A 2 18.02 -25.80 -5.12
CA VAL A 2 17.33 -24.65 -4.54
C VAL A 2 18.43 -23.70 -4.05
N SER A 3 18.50 -22.53 -4.67
CA SER A 3 19.43 -21.45 -4.29
C SER A 3 19.06 -20.95 -2.88
N GLU A 4 19.98 -21.07 -1.94
CA GLU A 4 19.87 -20.51 -0.59
C GLU A 4 19.80 -18.99 -0.69
N ARG A 5 18.60 -18.42 -0.58
CA ARG A 5 18.45 -16.98 -0.32
C ARG A 5 18.96 -16.73 1.10
N SER A 6 20.14 -16.11 1.19
CA SER A 6 20.71 -15.56 2.42
C SER A 6 19.62 -14.81 3.20
N GLN A 7 19.18 -15.36 4.34
CA GLN A 7 18.25 -14.69 5.24
C GLN A 7 18.99 -13.53 5.91
N GLN A 8 18.87 -12.34 5.32
CA GLN A 8 19.46 -11.13 5.88
C GLN A 8 18.60 -10.71 7.08
N THR A 9 19.18 -10.73 8.28
CA THR A 9 18.52 -10.29 9.50
C THR A 9 18.15 -8.81 9.36
N PRO A 10 16.88 -8.40 9.55
CA PRO A 10 16.51 -7.00 9.48
C PRO A 10 17.27 -6.22 10.55
N THR A 11 18.13 -5.30 10.11
CA THR A 11 18.90 -4.42 10.99
C THR A 11 18.26 -3.05 11.08
N VAL A 12 18.23 -2.47 12.27
CA VAL A 12 17.92 -1.04 12.41
C VAL A 12 19.10 -0.25 11.86
N LYS A 13 18.83 0.71 10.97
CA LYS A 13 19.86 1.65 10.52
C LYS A 13 20.43 2.36 11.75
N ALA A 14 21.67 2.00 12.11
CA ALA A 14 22.41 2.66 13.18
C ALA A 14 22.80 4.06 12.70
N LEU A 15 21.92 5.01 12.94
CA LEU A 15 22.21 6.41 12.73
C LEU A 15 23.10 6.84 13.90
N SER A 16 24.34 7.27 13.63
CA SER A 16 25.00 8.15 14.59
C SER A 16 24.01 9.29 14.79
N GLN A 17 23.60 9.57 16.03
CA GLN A 17 22.52 10.54 16.30
C GLN A 17 22.81 11.96 15.78
N ARG A 18 24.00 12.20 15.21
CA ARG A 18 24.48 13.51 14.78
C ARG A 18 24.61 13.71 13.27
N ASP A 19 24.58 12.69 12.40
CA ASP A 19 25.04 12.93 11.01
C ASP A 19 23.97 12.76 9.93
N ALA A 20 22.94 11.92 10.13
CA ALA A 20 21.91 11.68 9.10
C ALA A 20 20.68 12.61 9.21
N TRP A 21 20.40 13.14 10.40
CA TRP A 21 19.27 14.04 10.66
C TRP A 21 19.69 15.48 10.90
N SER A 22 21.00 15.79 10.98
CA SER A 22 21.51 17.11 11.39
C SER A 22 21.21 18.26 10.44
N GLY A 23 20.58 18.00 9.29
CA GLY A 23 19.99 19.02 8.41
C GLY A 23 18.53 18.78 8.06
N ALA A 24 17.90 17.73 8.59
CA ALA A 24 16.52 17.39 8.28
C ALA A 24 15.57 18.20 9.16
N GLN A 25 14.86 19.15 8.56
CA GLN A 25 13.83 19.92 9.26
C GLN A 25 12.65 19.01 9.65
N HIS A 26 11.99 19.33 10.77
CA HIS A 26 10.80 18.60 11.23
C HIS A 26 9.51 19.06 10.54
N VAL A 27 9.55 20.18 9.81
CA VAL A 27 8.44 20.72 9.03
C VAL A 27 8.83 20.70 7.56
N TRP A 28 8.04 20.01 6.73
CA TRP A 28 8.24 19.94 5.29
C TRP A 28 7.11 20.70 4.59
N THR A 29 7.46 21.81 3.94
CA THR A 29 6.52 22.66 3.19
C THR A 29 6.72 22.55 1.67
N ASP A 30 7.77 21.84 1.24
CA ASP A 30 8.18 21.69 -0.14
C ASP A 30 7.49 20.52 -0.87
N ILE A 31 6.75 19.68 -0.14
CA ILE A 31 6.00 18.55 -0.70
C ILE A 31 4.51 18.87 -0.68
N ALA A 32 3.96 19.17 -1.86
CA ALA A 32 2.55 19.48 -2.00
C ALA A 32 1.65 18.22 -1.90
N PRO A 33 0.41 18.34 -1.41
CA PRO A 33 -0.60 17.30 -1.52
C PRO A 33 -0.92 16.94 -2.99
N ILE A 34 -1.42 15.72 -3.21
CA ILE A 34 -1.81 15.25 -4.55
C ILE A 34 -3.07 16.01 -5.01
N ASN A 35 -2.98 16.74 -6.11
CA ASN A 35 -4.13 17.41 -6.73
C ASN A 35 -4.97 16.44 -7.59
N SER A 36 -6.12 16.89 -8.10
CA SER A 36 -7.03 16.05 -8.89
C SER A 36 -6.50 15.64 -10.27
N GLN A 37 -5.54 16.37 -10.82
CA GLN A 37 -4.96 16.14 -12.14
C GLN A 37 -3.58 15.47 -12.07
N ALA A 38 -3.11 15.12 -10.88
CA ALA A 38 -1.79 14.55 -10.69
C ALA A 38 -1.70 13.17 -11.37
N ARG A 39 -0.64 12.94 -12.16
CA ARG A 39 -0.42 11.67 -12.86
C ARG A 39 -0.34 10.47 -11.91
N GLU A 40 0.14 10.68 -10.69
CA GLU A 40 0.22 9.62 -9.69
C GLU A 40 -1.13 9.30 -9.02
N ARG A 41 -2.20 10.07 -9.27
CA ARG A 41 -3.49 9.92 -8.59
C ARG A 41 -4.20 8.64 -9.05
N LEU A 42 -4.47 7.74 -8.11
CA LEU A 42 -5.17 6.48 -8.36
C LEU A 42 -6.66 6.51 -8.00
N GLY A 43 -7.20 7.69 -7.66
CA GLY A 43 -8.57 7.84 -7.17
C GLY A 43 -8.76 7.43 -5.70
N TYR A 44 -7.69 7.06 -5.00
CA TYR A 44 -7.74 6.77 -3.57
C TYR A 44 -7.73 8.08 -2.75
N PRO A 45 -8.68 8.29 -1.84
CA PRO A 45 -9.01 9.59 -1.22
C PRO A 45 -7.89 10.10 -0.32
N THR A 46 -7.17 9.18 0.31
CA THR A 46 -6.14 9.44 1.31
C THR A 46 -4.75 9.08 0.78
N GLN A 47 -4.58 9.08 -0.55
CA GLN A 47 -3.30 8.80 -1.17
C GLN A 47 -2.26 9.83 -0.73
N LYS A 48 -1.16 9.35 -0.15
CA LYS A 48 0.01 10.18 0.20
C LYS A 48 0.85 10.44 -1.06
N PRO A 49 1.43 11.64 -1.23
CA PRO A 49 2.36 11.94 -2.32
C PRO A 49 3.56 11.00 -2.33
N LEU A 50 3.97 10.50 -3.49
CA LEU A 50 5.14 9.63 -3.61
C LEU A 50 6.44 10.28 -3.07
N PRO A 51 6.76 11.56 -3.36
CA PRO A 51 7.99 12.20 -2.87
C PRO A 51 8.09 12.23 -1.33
N LEU A 52 6.95 12.31 -0.65
CA LEU A 52 6.90 12.27 0.82
C LEU A 52 7.43 10.95 1.34
N LEU A 53 6.97 9.83 0.78
CA LEU A 53 7.36 8.51 1.24
C LEU A 53 8.78 8.15 0.78
N GLU A 54 9.21 8.62 -0.38
CA GLU A 54 10.61 8.49 -0.80
C GLU A 54 11.57 9.15 0.19
N ARG A 55 11.24 10.36 0.66
CA ARG A 55 12.03 11.07 1.68
C ARG A 55 12.06 10.30 3.00
N ILE A 56 10.90 9.89 3.52
CA ILE A 56 10.79 9.16 4.79
C ILE A 56 11.61 7.87 4.77
N ILE A 57 11.46 7.07 3.70
CA ILE A 57 12.16 5.78 3.55
C ILE A 57 13.66 6.00 3.40
N SER A 58 14.09 6.99 2.62
CA SER A 58 15.52 7.28 2.41
C SER A 58 16.22 7.68 3.71
N LEU A 59 15.55 8.47 4.56
CA LEU A 59 16.09 8.86 5.87
C LEU A 59 16.11 7.68 6.84
N SER A 60 15.05 6.87 6.86
CA SER A 60 14.81 5.84 7.88
C SER A 60 15.36 4.45 7.55
N SER A 61 15.86 4.21 6.33
CA SER A 61 16.36 2.90 5.88
C SER A 61 17.55 3.02 4.93
N ASN A 62 18.21 1.90 4.65
CA ASN A 62 19.23 1.74 3.63
C ASN A 62 18.69 0.93 2.44
N PRO A 63 19.28 1.06 1.24
CA PRO A 63 19.03 0.11 0.16
C PRO A 63 19.26 -1.34 0.63
N GLY A 64 18.40 -2.26 0.20
CA GLY A 64 18.41 -3.65 0.64
C GLY A 64 17.61 -3.94 1.92
N ASP A 65 17.26 -2.92 2.72
CA ASP A 65 16.38 -3.10 3.88
C ASP A 65 14.96 -3.49 3.46
N VAL A 66 14.17 -3.96 4.43
CA VAL A 66 12.75 -4.30 4.27
C VAL A 66 11.87 -3.19 4.85
N VAL A 67 10.92 -2.70 4.07
CA VAL A 67 9.89 -1.73 4.51
C VAL A 67 8.57 -2.44 4.73
N LEU A 68 8.00 -2.31 5.93
CA LEU A 68 6.66 -2.82 6.26
C LEU A 68 5.66 -1.66 6.34
N ASP A 69 4.57 -1.76 5.59
CA ASP A 69 3.39 -0.89 5.73
C ASP A 69 2.14 -1.75 6.01
N PRO A 70 1.67 -1.83 7.27
CA PRO A 70 0.52 -2.68 7.62
C PRO A 70 -0.84 -2.06 7.25
N PHE A 71 -0.85 -0.84 6.68
CA PHE A 71 -2.05 -0.13 6.23
C PHE A 71 -1.78 0.53 4.87
N CYS A 72 -1.29 -0.26 3.92
CA CYS A 72 -0.64 0.27 2.73
C CYS A 72 -1.60 0.96 1.74
N GLY A 73 -2.91 0.72 1.84
CA GLY A 73 -3.90 1.31 0.94
C GLY A 73 -3.53 1.09 -0.53
N CYS A 74 -3.45 2.18 -1.29
CA CYS A 74 -3.03 2.17 -2.70
C CYS A 74 -1.53 1.89 -2.95
N GLY A 75 -0.76 1.55 -1.92
CA GLY A 75 0.61 1.04 -2.06
C GLY A 75 1.68 2.10 -2.32
N THR A 76 1.45 3.40 -2.04
CA THR A 76 2.47 4.44 -2.25
C THR A 76 3.78 4.12 -1.52
N ALA A 77 3.71 3.58 -0.29
CA ALA A 77 4.91 3.26 0.50
C ALA A 77 5.75 2.16 -0.16
N LEU A 78 5.08 1.15 -0.70
CA LEU A 78 5.70 0.03 -1.40
C LEU A 78 6.32 0.49 -2.73
N ALA A 79 5.61 1.34 -3.48
CA ALA A 79 6.16 1.92 -4.69
C ALA A 79 7.42 2.76 -4.42
N ALA A 80 7.40 3.55 -3.35
CA ALA A 80 8.58 4.31 -2.92
C ALA A 80 9.72 3.37 -2.48
N ALA A 81 9.43 2.34 -1.68
CA ALA A 81 10.42 1.34 -1.26
C ALA A 81 11.06 0.63 -2.46
N GLN A 82 10.25 0.17 -3.42
CA GLN A 82 10.68 -0.48 -4.65
C GLN A 82 11.61 0.42 -5.47
N LYS A 83 11.19 1.66 -5.73
CA LYS A 83 12.00 2.64 -6.49
C LYS A 83 13.35 2.91 -5.82
N LEU A 84 13.36 2.89 -4.49
CA LEU A 84 14.54 3.14 -3.67
C LEU A 84 15.40 1.88 -3.47
N GLY A 85 15.05 0.73 -4.06
CA GLY A 85 15.83 -0.50 -3.94
C GLY A 85 15.73 -1.15 -2.55
N ARG A 86 14.56 -1.06 -1.91
CA ARG A 86 14.23 -1.78 -0.67
C ARG A 86 13.24 -2.91 -0.99
N ALA A 87 13.35 -4.01 -0.27
CA ALA A 87 12.29 -5.00 -0.21
C ALA A 87 11.11 -4.44 0.58
N TRP A 88 9.91 -4.99 0.41
CA TRP A 88 8.73 -4.47 1.07
C TRP A 88 7.68 -5.53 1.38
N VAL A 89 6.85 -5.23 2.38
CA VAL A 89 5.64 -5.97 2.74
C VAL A 89 4.52 -4.97 2.95
N GLY A 90 3.41 -5.13 2.23
CA GLY A 90 2.20 -4.32 2.38
C GLY A 90 1.04 -5.17 2.85
N ILE A 91 0.26 -4.66 3.79
CA ILE A 91 -0.96 -5.28 4.27
C ILE A 91 -2.08 -4.26 4.19
N ASP A 92 -3.25 -4.69 3.71
CA ASP A 92 -4.49 -3.92 3.79
C ASP A 92 -5.66 -4.90 3.90
N ILE A 93 -6.74 -4.47 4.57
CA ILE A 93 -7.91 -5.32 4.80
C ILE A 93 -8.80 -5.44 3.55
N THR A 94 -8.64 -4.57 2.55
CA THR A 94 -9.54 -4.52 1.40
C THR A 94 -8.89 -5.06 0.13
N HIS A 95 -9.63 -5.88 -0.62
CA HIS A 95 -9.17 -6.33 -1.94
C HIS A 95 -9.03 -5.20 -2.95
N LEU A 96 -9.77 -4.09 -2.78
CA LEU A 96 -9.61 -2.90 -3.60
C LEU A 96 -8.23 -2.28 -3.44
N SER A 97 -7.75 -2.11 -2.21
CA SER A 97 -6.38 -1.61 -1.93
C SER A 97 -5.33 -2.53 -2.56
N VAL A 98 -5.47 -3.85 -2.37
CA VAL A 98 -4.56 -4.84 -2.95
C VAL A 98 -4.55 -4.77 -4.48
N ALA A 99 -5.72 -4.62 -5.11
CA ALA A 99 -5.83 -4.45 -6.56
C ALA A 99 -5.13 -3.18 -7.07
N LEU A 100 -5.39 -2.04 -6.44
CA LEU A 100 -4.74 -0.77 -6.81
C LEU A 100 -3.23 -0.83 -6.66
N MET A 101 -2.76 -1.49 -5.60
CA MET A 101 -1.34 -1.73 -5.38
C MET A 101 -0.73 -2.59 -6.49
N LYS A 102 -1.39 -3.69 -6.88
CA LYS A 102 -0.93 -4.53 -8.00
C LYS A 102 -0.78 -3.73 -9.29
N TYR A 103 -1.78 -2.90 -9.64
CA TYR A 103 -1.70 -2.05 -10.82
C TYR A 103 -0.59 -1.02 -10.74
N ARG A 104 -0.44 -0.37 -9.58
CA ARG A 104 0.64 0.62 -9.38
C ARG A 104 2.02 0.00 -9.57
N LEU A 105 2.25 -1.18 -9.01
CA LEU A 105 3.54 -1.88 -9.13
C LEU A 105 3.80 -2.34 -10.57
N GLN A 106 2.77 -2.81 -11.27
CA GLN A 106 2.87 -3.18 -12.67
C GLN A 106 3.14 -1.97 -13.57
N ASP A 107 2.40 -0.87 -13.40
CA ASP A 107 2.54 0.34 -14.21
C ASP A 107 3.89 1.03 -14.01
N MET A 108 4.36 1.10 -12.76
CA MET A 108 5.61 1.81 -12.45
C MET A 108 6.87 0.98 -12.66
N PHE A 109 6.80 -0.35 -12.49
CA PHE A 109 7.99 -1.21 -12.40
C PHE A 109 7.87 -2.54 -13.16
N GLU A 110 6.75 -2.76 -13.89
CA GLU A 110 6.47 -4.00 -14.62
C GLU A 110 6.43 -5.25 -13.72
N LEU A 111 6.23 -5.07 -12.40
CA LEU A 111 6.18 -6.19 -11.46
C LEU A 111 4.81 -6.85 -11.47
N THR A 112 4.81 -8.18 -11.58
CA THR A 112 3.61 -9.01 -11.67
C THR A 112 3.48 -9.96 -10.47
N PRO A 113 2.26 -10.16 -9.94
CA PRO A 113 2.02 -11.16 -8.90
C PRO A 113 2.45 -12.55 -9.33
N LYS A 114 2.91 -13.37 -8.38
CA LYS A 114 3.44 -14.73 -8.53
C LYS A 114 4.81 -14.85 -9.23
N ALA A 115 5.15 -13.94 -10.13
CA ALA A 115 6.50 -13.90 -10.73
C ALA A 115 7.47 -13.13 -9.84
N ASP A 116 7.09 -11.91 -9.44
CA ASP A 116 7.98 -10.99 -8.74
C ASP A 116 7.69 -10.90 -7.24
N TYR A 117 6.42 -11.05 -6.85
CA TYR A 117 5.99 -11.00 -5.45
C TYR A 117 4.78 -11.90 -5.19
N ALA A 118 4.64 -12.33 -3.93
CA ALA A 118 3.49 -13.11 -3.49
C ALA A 118 2.34 -12.20 -3.07
N VAL A 119 1.11 -12.60 -3.40
CA VAL A 119 -0.13 -11.99 -2.87
C VAL A 119 -0.82 -13.04 -2.03
N LEU A 120 -1.02 -12.74 -0.75
CA LEU A 120 -1.61 -13.64 0.22
C LEU A 120 -3.00 -13.14 0.60
N GLY A 121 -3.96 -14.07 0.74
CA GLY A 121 -5.32 -13.76 1.21
C GLY A 121 -6.34 -13.42 0.11
N GLU A 122 -5.96 -13.46 -1.18
CA GLU A 122 -6.94 -13.43 -2.28
C GLU A 122 -7.42 -14.86 -2.62
N PRO A 123 -8.70 -15.03 -3.00
CA PRO A 123 -9.17 -16.30 -3.55
C PRO A 123 -8.36 -16.74 -4.77
N ALA A 124 -7.88 -17.99 -4.73
CA ALA A 124 -7.10 -18.60 -5.81
C ALA A 124 -7.88 -19.67 -6.60
N ASP A 125 -9.05 -20.08 -6.09
CA ASP A 125 -9.90 -21.11 -6.66
C ASP A 125 -11.39 -20.77 -6.49
N LEU A 126 -12.24 -21.64 -7.06
CA LEU A 126 -13.69 -21.48 -7.03
C LEU A 126 -14.28 -21.61 -5.62
N GLU A 127 -13.67 -22.42 -4.76
CA GLU A 127 -14.13 -22.62 -3.39
C GLU A 127 -13.88 -21.38 -2.55
N GLY A 128 -12.67 -20.82 -2.59
CA GLY A 128 -12.32 -19.57 -1.94
C GLY A 128 -13.15 -18.39 -2.46
N ALA A 129 -13.45 -18.36 -3.77
CA ALA A 129 -14.32 -17.33 -4.34
C ALA A 129 -15.76 -17.42 -3.79
N ARG A 130 -16.31 -18.64 -3.66
CA ARG A 130 -17.63 -18.86 -3.06
C ARG A 130 -17.64 -18.51 -1.57
N GLN A 131 -16.59 -18.88 -0.84
CA GLN A 131 -16.46 -18.54 0.58
C GLN A 131 -16.45 -17.01 0.77
N LEU A 132 -15.63 -16.29 0.01
CA LEU A 132 -15.58 -14.82 0.08
C LEU A 132 -16.94 -14.18 -0.24
N ALA A 133 -17.67 -14.71 -1.22
CA ALA A 133 -19.02 -14.24 -1.57
C ALA A 133 -20.02 -14.41 -0.42
N GLN A 134 -19.91 -15.50 0.34
CA GLN A 134 -20.78 -15.78 1.50
C GLN A 134 -20.42 -14.93 2.71
N GLU A 135 -19.12 -14.77 2.99
CA GLU A 135 -18.64 -14.03 4.16
C GLU A 135 -18.81 -12.51 4.00
N ASN A 136 -18.46 -11.97 2.83
CA ASN A 136 -18.53 -10.54 2.59
C ASN A 136 -18.75 -10.19 1.11
N ARG A 137 -20.01 -9.94 0.76
CA ARG A 137 -20.43 -9.53 -0.59
C ARG A 137 -19.67 -8.34 -1.18
N TYR A 138 -19.23 -7.38 -0.36
CA TYR A 138 -18.50 -6.21 -0.85
C TYR A 138 -17.03 -6.53 -1.16
N GLN A 139 -16.38 -7.31 -0.30
CA GLN A 139 -15.03 -7.80 -0.56
C GLN A 139 -14.99 -8.70 -1.80
N PHE A 140 -16.00 -9.56 -1.96
CA PHE A 140 -16.19 -10.34 -3.18
C PHE A 140 -16.35 -9.46 -4.42
N GLN A 141 -17.20 -8.43 -4.34
CA GLN A 141 -17.38 -7.47 -5.44
C GLN A 141 -16.05 -6.80 -5.82
N PHE A 142 -15.31 -6.26 -4.84
CA PHE A 142 -14.04 -5.58 -5.11
C PHE A 142 -13.00 -6.53 -5.71
N TRP A 143 -12.88 -7.74 -5.17
CA TRP A 143 -12.01 -8.77 -5.72
C TRP A 143 -12.42 -9.15 -7.15
N ALA A 144 -13.70 -9.43 -7.41
CA ALA A 144 -14.17 -9.83 -8.73
C ALA A 144 -13.96 -8.72 -9.78
N LEU A 145 -14.24 -7.46 -9.43
CA LEU A 145 -13.99 -6.32 -10.31
C LEU A 145 -12.50 -6.14 -10.60
N SER A 146 -11.62 -6.45 -9.64
CA SER A 146 -10.18 -6.41 -9.86
C SER A 146 -9.70 -7.41 -10.92
N LEU A 147 -10.40 -8.53 -11.14
CA LEU A 147 -10.04 -9.47 -12.21
C LEU A 147 -10.24 -8.85 -13.61
N LEU A 148 -11.10 -7.85 -13.70
CA LEU A 148 -11.48 -7.17 -14.95
C LEU A 148 -10.89 -5.76 -15.07
N GLN A 149 -10.04 -5.34 -14.12
CA GLN A 149 -9.58 -3.95 -14.01
C GLN A 149 -10.71 -2.91 -13.95
N ALA A 150 -11.86 -3.31 -13.41
CA ALA A 150 -13.05 -2.47 -13.31
C ALA A 150 -13.12 -1.75 -11.96
N GLN A 151 -13.82 -0.62 -11.92
CA GLN A 151 -14.10 0.15 -10.70
C GLN A 151 -15.53 -0.13 -10.21
N PRO A 152 -15.76 -0.23 -8.88
CA PRO A 152 -17.10 -0.39 -8.34
C PRO A 152 -17.94 0.87 -8.56
N LEU A 153 -19.21 0.70 -8.94
CA LEU A 153 -20.16 1.80 -9.08
C LEU A 153 -20.37 2.48 -7.72
N GLY A 154 -20.10 3.78 -7.62
CA GLY A 154 -20.16 4.54 -6.36
C GLY A 154 -18.89 4.48 -5.50
N GLY A 155 -17.77 3.99 -6.05
CA GLY A 155 -16.45 3.91 -5.41
C GLY A 155 -15.74 5.24 -5.15
N GLU A 156 -16.47 6.32 -4.85
CA GLU A 156 -15.93 7.36 -3.97
C GLU A 156 -15.94 6.73 -2.56
N PRO A 157 -14.78 6.51 -1.94
CA PRO A 157 -14.71 5.92 -0.61
C PRO A 157 -15.54 6.76 0.34
N ALA A 158 -16.57 6.10 0.87
CA ALA A 158 -17.58 6.68 1.74
C ALA A 158 -16.97 7.73 2.68
N SER A 159 -17.46 8.96 2.56
CA SER A 159 -17.40 9.92 3.65
C SER A 159 -17.90 9.21 4.91
N ARG A 160 -17.03 9.11 5.92
CA ARG A 160 -17.43 8.56 7.21
C ARG A 160 -18.37 9.56 7.87
N GLU A 161 -19.67 9.47 7.61
CA GLU A 161 -20.65 9.96 8.56
C GLU A 161 -20.58 9.06 9.79
N GLY A 162 -20.01 9.59 10.88
CA GLY A 162 -19.96 8.91 12.16
C GLY A 162 -21.38 8.55 12.60
N LYS A 163 -21.61 7.27 12.93
CA LYS A 163 -22.84 6.84 13.61
C LYS A 163 -22.96 7.65 14.91
N LYS A 164 -23.77 8.71 14.90
CA LYS A 164 -24.28 9.34 16.13
C LYS A 164 -25.10 8.27 16.84
N ARG A 165 -24.51 7.67 17.89
CA ARG A 165 -25.26 6.94 18.91
C ARG A 165 -26.31 7.90 19.45
N GLN A 166 -27.59 7.66 19.16
CA GLN A 166 -28.70 8.24 19.90
C GLN A 166 -28.53 7.83 21.37
N ARG A 167 -28.16 8.79 22.22
CA ARG A 167 -28.38 8.65 23.66
C ARG A 167 -29.88 8.81 23.87
N SER A 168 -30.55 7.75 24.30
CA SER A 168 -31.85 7.86 24.96
C SER A 168 -31.72 8.85 26.11
N ARG A 169 -32.61 9.84 26.13
CA ARG A 169 -32.84 10.67 27.31
C ARG A 169 -33.78 9.87 28.19
N ASP A 170 -33.31 9.51 29.38
CA ASP A 170 -34.15 9.31 30.55
C ASP A 170 -34.14 10.61 31.36
#